data_AF-X1SZR2-F1
#
_entry.id   AF-X1SZR2-F1
#
_cell.length_a   1.000
_cell.length_b   1.000
_cell.length_c   1.000
_cell.angle_alpha   90.00
_cell.angle_beta   90.00
_cell.angle_gamma   90.00
#
_symmetry.space_group_name_H-M   'P 1'
#
loop_
_entity.id
_entity.type
_entity.pdbx_description
1 polymer ?
#
loop_
_entity_poly.entity_id
_entity_poly.type
_entity_poly.pdbx_seq_one_letter_code
_entity_poly.pdbx_strand_id
1 'polypeptide(L)'
;MCLISYKKEDLQNEILKTGVYGAFLFPPTWVGKYPFKNLEDKLKGIITLADNIILEYQFNEHKVILTETGKILVYCEEKEKALKIINSLLGILSYFGAIFESIGVTELEEWQLDEKGECKSVLLAIAERRGWTFPKFHIKYDDFKYYYRICSIDEMKKRLDEAQSIPNIIYHYFELYIEMKSLYANKSFNSSFLIGWSFVESLLNLIWSNYLDVKWTKQINNMRRKNMKESKDWTISIKIDTMQLCGLIKKNI
;
A
#
# COMPACT_ATOMS: atom_id res chain seq x y z
N MET A 1 -20.06 -12.12 -5.65
CA MET A 1 -19.06 -11.53 -6.55
C MET A 1 -19.83 -10.76 -7.62
N CYS A 2 -20.07 -9.46 -7.42
CA CYS A 2 -20.74 -8.61 -8.41
C CYS A 2 -19.67 -8.11 -9.38
N LEU A 3 -19.62 -8.68 -10.58
CA LEU A 3 -18.91 -8.08 -11.70
C LEU A 3 -19.75 -6.89 -12.18
N ILE A 4 -19.36 -5.68 -11.77
CA ILE A 4 -19.99 -4.46 -12.25
C ILE A 4 -19.44 -4.21 -13.65
N SER A 5 -20.22 -4.47 -14.70
CA SER A 5 -19.88 -4.05 -16.05
C SER A 5 -20.18 -2.56 -16.19
N TYR A 6 -19.15 -1.72 -16.09
CA TYR A 6 -19.31 -0.30 -16.38
C TYR A 6 -19.48 -0.08 -17.89
N LYS A 7 -20.46 0.76 -18.27
CA LYS A 7 -20.57 1.25 -19.65
C LYS A 7 -19.41 2.19 -19.93
N LYS A 8 -18.83 2.08 -21.13
CA LYS A 8 -17.61 2.76 -21.55
C LYS A 8 -17.67 4.30 -21.45
N GLU A 9 -18.87 4.88 -21.56
CA GLU A 9 -19.12 6.33 -21.48
C GLU A 9 -19.12 6.86 -20.03
N ASP A 10 -19.53 6.04 -19.05
CA ASP A 10 -19.50 6.43 -17.63
C ASP A 10 -18.05 6.52 -17.12
N LEU A 11 -17.20 5.60 -17.60
CA LEU A 11 -15.77 5.58 -17.26
C LEU A 11 -15.04 6.85 -17.72
N GLN A 12 -15.36 7.38 -18.92
CA GLN A 12 -14.72 8.59 -19.45
C GLN A 12 -15.06 9.85 -18.64
N ASN A 13 -16.33 10.01 -18.22
CA ASN A 13 -16.75 11.16 -17.42
C ASN A 13 -16.21 11.09 -15.98
N GLU A 14 -16.01 9.89 -15.44
CA GLU A 14 -15.39 9.66 -14.14
C GLU A 14 -13.87 9.88 -14.19
N ILE A 15 -13.18 9.43 -15.26
CA ILE A 15 -11.75 9.70 -15.51
C ILE A 15 -11.47 11.21 -15.64
N LEU A 16 -12.36 11.98 -16.26
CA LEU A 16 -12.16 13.43 -16.45
C LEU A 16 -12.27 14.27 -15.17
N LYS A 17 -12.86 13.71 -14.09
CA LYS A 17 -12.95 14.38 -12.78
C LYS A 17 -11.97 13.82 -11.75
N THR A 18 -11.51 12.60 -11.95
CA THR A 18 -10.68 11.87 -10.98
C THR A 18 -9.29 11.65 -11.55
N GLY A 19 -8.27 12.22 -10.92
CA GLY A 19 -6.88 11.93 -11.29
C GLY A 19 -6.57 10.43 -11.16
N VAL A 20 -5.65 9.95 -11.98
CA VAL A 20 -5.08 8.60 -11.81
C VAL A 20 -3.65 8.77 -11.34
N TYR A 21 -3.37 8.33 -10.13
CA TYR A 21 -2.03 8.41 -9.57
C TYR A 21 -1.47 7.01 -9.40
N GLY A 22 -0.18 6.84 -9.65
CA GLY A 22 0.41 5.52 -9.59
C GLY A 22 1.92 5.52 -9.49
N ALA A 23 2.44 4.36 -9.10
CA ALA A 23 3.85 4.12 -8.88
C ALA A 23 4.16 2.64 -9.17
N PHE A 24 5.42 2.31 -9.33
CA PHE A 24 5.86 0.92 -9.42
C PHE A 24 6.01 0.33 -8.02
N LEU A 25 5.67 -0.96 -7.89
CA LEU A 25 5.96 -1.76 -6.72
C LEU A 25 7.47 -1.83 -6.52
N PHE A 26 7.90 -1.67 -5.25
CA PHE A 26 9.29 -1.83 -4.86
C PHE A 26 9.42 -2.90 -3.76
N PRO A 27 10.41 -3.82 -3.83
CA PRO A 27 11.33 -4.05 -4.94
C PRO A 27 10.59 -4.34 -6.25
N PRO A 28 11.23 -4.10 -7.42
CA PRO A 28 10.59 -4.29 -8.72
C PRO A 28 9.94 -5.67 -8.78
N THR A 29 8.62 -5.69 -9.03
CA THR A 29 7.82 -6.91 -8.95
C THR A 29 7.02 -7.08 -10.22
N TRP A 30 7.30 -8.14 -10.95
CA TRP A 30 6.46 -8.60 -12.05
C TRP A 30 5.30 -9.42 -11.50
N VAL A 31 4.10 -9.19 -12.01
CA VAL A 31 2.89 -9.87 -11.52
C VAL A 31 2.33 -10.75 -12.63
N GLY A 32 2.24 -12.05 -12.37
CA GLY A 32 1.85 -13.07 -13.34
C GLY A 32 3.03 -13.90 -13.81
N LYS A 33 3.19 -14.00 -15.14
CA LYS A 33 4.23 -14.83 -15.77
C LYS A 33 5.34 -13.95 -16.31
N TYR A 34 6.56 -14.48 -16.30
CA TYR A 34 7.72 -13.82 -16.90
C TYR A 34 7.43 -13.31 -18.31
N PRO A 35 7.90 -12.10 -18.69
CA PRO A 35 7.71 -11.61 -20.05
C PRO A 35 8.33 -12.60 -21.04
N PHE A 36 7.52 -13.01 -22.02
CA PHE A 36 7.97 -13.89 -23.08
C PHE A 36 8.74 -13.08 -24.12
N LYS A 37 9.96 -13.52 -24.46
CA LYS A 37 10.71 -12.92 -25.58
C LYS A 37 10.18 -13.45 -26.90
N ASN A 38 9.60 -12.57 -27.72
CA ASN A 38 9.41 -12.90 -29.12
C ASN A 38 10.78 -12.96 -29.85
N LEU A 39 10.82 -13.44 -31.10
CA LEU A 39 12.06 -13.59 -31.86
C LEU A 39 12.77 -12.23 -32.05
N GLU A 40 12.00 -11.17 -32.23
CA GLU A 40 12.51 -9.81 -32.42
C GLU A 40 13.21 -9.27 -31.17
N ASP A 41 12.62 -9.46 -29.98
CA ASP A 41 13.21 -9.11 -28.69
C ASP A 41 14.52 -9.88 -28.44
N LYS A 42 14.57 -11.16 -28.84
CA LYS A 42 15.81 -11.96 -28.78
C LYS A 42 16.91 -11.39 -29.67
N LEU A 43 16.56 -10.96 -30.88
CA LEU A 43 17.52 -10.38 -31.83
C LEU A 43 17.99 -8.99 -31.41
N LYS A 44 17.10 -8.17 -30.84
CA LYS A 44 17.41 -6.82 -30.34
C LYS A 44 18.12 -6.84 -28.98
N GLY A 45 18.03 -7.95 -28.24
CA GLY A 45 18.57 -8.04 -26.88
C GLY A 45 17.82 -7.18 -25.85
N ILE A 46 16.62 -6.70 -26.20
CA ILE A 46 15.79 -5.80 -25.40
C ILE A 46 14.42 -6.47 -25.24
N ILE A 47 13.76 -6.29 -24.10
CA ILE A 47 12.37 -6.73 -23.90
C ILE A 47 11.46 -5.53 -24.12
N THR A 48 10.55 -5.62 -25.09
CA THR A 48 9.45 -4.67 -25.19
C THR A 48 8.37 -5.07 -24.19
N LEU A 49 8.20 -4.28 -23.13
CA LEU A 49 7.20 -4.57 -22.10
C LEU A 49 5.87 -3.93 -22.47
N ALA A 50 4.89 -4.76 -22.86
CA ALA A 50 3.50 -4.35 -22.85
C ALA A 50 3.05 -4.29 -21.39
N ASP A 51 2.45 -3.18 -20.99
CA ASP A 51 2.02 -2.96 -19.62
C ASP A 51 0.53 -3.23 -19.45
N ASN A 52 0.17 -4.51 -19.55
CA ASN A 52 -1.23 -4.92 -19.52
C ASN A 52 -1.80 -4.82 -18.11
N ILE A 53 -3.06 -4.40 -18.01
CA ILE A 53 -3.83 -4.50 -16.77
C ILE A 53 -4.11 -5.97 -16.49
N ILE A 54 -3.71 -6.45 -15.31
CA ILE A 54 -3.96 -7.84 -14.87
C ILE A 54 -5.06 -7.93 -13.83
N LEU A 55 -5.29 -6.85 -13.11
CA LEU A 55 -6.15 -6.85 -11.96
C LEU A 55 -6.71 -5.45 -11.75
N GLU A 56 -8.03 -5.39 -11.69
CA GLU A 56 -8.77 -4.23 -11.21
C GLU A 56 -9.43 -4.61 -9.90
N TYR A 57 -9.36 -3.73 -8.92
CA TYR A 57 -9.79 -4.01 -7.56
C TYR A 57 -10.35 -2.76 -6.90
N GLN A 58 -11.41 -2.92 -6.10
CA GLN A 58 -12.01 -1.82 -5.37
C GLN A 58 -11.48 -1.80 -3.94
N PHE A 59 -10.78 -0.73 -3.55
CA PHE A 59 -10.26 -0.53 -2.19
C PHE A 59 -10.76 0.80 -1.62
N ASN A 60 -11.56 0.72 -0.56
CA ASN A 60 -12.06 1.88 0.17
C ASN A 60 -12.73 2.95 -0.75
N GLU A 61 -13.65 2.51 -1.60
CA GLU A 61 -14.33 3.36 -2.61
C GLU A 61 -13.44 3.82 -3.78
N HIS A 62 -12.16 3.46 -3.81
CA HIS A 62 -11.25 3.78 -4.89
C HIS A 62 -11.00 2.57 -5.80
N LYS A 63 -11.04 2.82 -7.11
CA LYS A 63 -10.59 1.84 -8.10
C LYS A 63 -9.06 1.79 -8.07
N VAL A 64 -8.52 0.59 -7.94
CA VAL A 64 -7.09 0.28 -7.96
C VAL A 64 -6.83 -0.64 -9.15
N ILE A 65 -5.81 -0.30 -9.93
CA ILE A 65 -5.36 -1.08 -11.07
C ILE A 65 -3.95 -1.57 -10.78
N LEU A 66 -3.70 -2.85 -11.05
CA LEU A 66 -2.39 -3.45 -11.05
C LEU A 66 -2.05 -3.96 -12.45
N THR A 67 -0.81 -3.73 -12.88
CA THR A 67 -0.33 -4.14 -14.20
C THR A 67 0.71 -5.26 -14.11
N GLU A 68 0.98 -5.93 -15.24
CA GLU A 68 2.00 -6.99 -15.34
C GLU A 68 3.39 -6.50 -14.89
N THR A 69 3.73 -5.25 -15.21
CA THR A 69 5.03 -4.65 -14.87
C THR A 69 5.16 -4.26 -13.41
N GLY A 70 4.11 -4.47 -12.61
CA GLY A 70 4.07 -4.09 -11.21
C GLY A 70 3.78 -2.62 -10.99
N LYS A 71 3.05 -1.95 -11.89
CA LYS A 71 2.48 -0.64 -11.55
C LYS A 71 1.23 -0.85 -10.73
N ILE A 72 1.09 -0.04 -9.69
CA ILE A 72 -0.14 0.13 -8.94
C ILE A 72 -0.66 1.55 -9.20
N LEU A 73 -1.88 1.64 -9.71
CA LEU A 73 -2.57 2.89 -10.04
C LEU A 73 -3.84 2.99 -9.18
N VAL A 74 -4.18 4.20 -8.76
CA VAL A 74 -5.37 4.49 -7.95
C VAL A 74 -6.10 5.68 -8.56
N TYR A 75 -7.40 5.53 -8.73
CA TYR A 75 -8.30 6.61 -9.12
C TYR A 75 -8.65 7.42 -7.89
N CYS A 76 -8.14 8.65 -7.83
CA CYS A 76 -8.28 9.53 -6.69
C CYS A 76 -8.11 10.98 -7.13
N GLU A 77 -8.87 11.90 -6.55
CA GLU A 77 -8.77 13.33 -6.87
C GLU A 77 -7.44 13.92 -6.37
N GLU A 78 -7.02 13.52 -5.17
CA GLU A 78 -5.84 14.07 -4.49
C GLU A 78 -4.65 13.10 -4.52
N LYS A 79 -3.49 13.61 -4.92
CA LYS A 79 -2.23 12.87 -4.95
C LYS A 79 -1.83 12.29 -3.59
N GLU A 80 -1.95 13.07 -2.51
CA GLU A 80 -1.60 12.62 -1.16
C GLU A 80 -2.50 11.48 -0.67
N LYS A 81 -3.79 11.54 -1.01
CA LYS A 81 -4.75 10.49 -0.69
C LYS A 81 -4.46 9.22 -1.49
N ALA A 82 -4.07 9.33 -2.76
CA ALA A 82 -3.62 8.18 -3.55
C ALA A 82 -2.38 7.51 -2.94
N LEU A 83 -1.41 8.31 -2.48
CA LEU A 83 -0.21 7.79 -1.81
C LEU A 83 -0.55 6.97 -0.57
N LYS A 84 -1.46 7.50 0.27
CA LYS A 84 -1.97 6.83 1.48
C LYS A 84 -2.65 5.50 1.15
N ILE A 85 -3.52 5.49 0.13
CA ILE A 85 -4.20 4.27 -0.34
C ILE A 85 -3.17 3.22 -0.80
N ILE A 86 -2.21 3.63 -1.64
CA ILE A 86 -1.18 2.72 -2.15
C ILE A 86 -0.35 2.16 -0.99
N ASN A 87 0.16 3.00 -0.10
CA ASN A 87 0.99 2.55 1.02
C ASN A 87 0.21 1.69 2.02
N SER A 88 -1.07 1.98 2.25
CA SER A 88 -1.97 1.12 3.02
C SER A 88 -2.04 -0.27 2.41
N LEU A 89 -2.30 -0.36 1.09
CA LEU A 89 -2.34 -1.63 0.36
C LEU A 89 -1.01 -2.38 0.44
N LEU A 90 0.12 -1.69 0.20
CA LEU A 90 1.44 -2.32 0.30
C LEU A 90 1.77 -2.81 1.70
N GLY A 91 1.34 -2.08 2.73
CA GLY A 91 1.43 -2.49 4.12
C GLY A 91 0.62 -3.74 4.41
N ILE A 92 -0.62 -3.81 3.93
CA ILE A 92 -1.48 -4.99 4.07
C ILE A 92 -0.86 -6.20 3.34
N LEU A 93 -0.49 -6.04 2.08
CA LEU A 93 0.16 -7.09 1.31
C LEU A 93 1.45 -7.56 2.00
N SER A 94 2.23 -6.63 2.53
CA SER A 94 3.46 -6.92 3.28
C SER A 94 3.21 -7.67 4.58
N TYR A 95 2.13 -7.36 5.28
CA TYR A 95 1.71 -8.05 6.49
C TYR A 95 1.36 -9.52 6.19
N PHE A 96 0.71 -9.78 5.05
CA PHE A 96 0.43 -11.13 4.54
C PHE A 96 1.61 -11.79 3.80
N GLY A 97 2.83 -11.40 4.14
CA GLY A 97 4.07 -12.06 3.71
C GLY A 97 4.62 -11.60 2.36
N ALA A 98 3.99 -10.65 1.68
CA ALA A 98 4.63 -10.01 0.53
C ALA A 98 5.82 -9.15 1.00
N ILE A 99 6.73 -8.88 0.08
CA ILE A 99 7.89 -8.03 0.38
C ILE A 99 7.75 -6.82 -0.51
N PHE A 100 7.17 -5.78 0.05
CA PHE A 100 7.09 -4.45 -0.53
C PHE A 100 7.71 -3.42 0.41
N GLU A 101 8.02 -2.27 -0.17
CA GLU A 101 8.45 -1.06 0.52
C GLU A 101 7.46 0.08 0.26
N SER A 102 7.44 1.05 1.17
CA SER A 102 6.59 2.24 1.13
C SER A 102 7.04 3.15 0.01
N ILE A 103 6.09 3.70 -0.75
CA ILE A 103 6.31 4.66 -1.83
C ILE A 103 6.34 6.08 -1.25
N GLY A 104 7.27 6.90 -1.72
CA GLY A 104 7.38 8.33 -1.40
C GLY A 104 6.61 9.22 -2.38
N VAL A 105 6.36 10.47 -1.97
CA VAL A 105 5.63 11.46 -2.78
C VAL A 105 6.29 11.72 -4.14
N THR A 106 7.63 11.69 -4.20
CA THR A 106 8.43 11.89 -5.42
C THR A 106 8.40 10.71 -6.37
N GLU A 107 7.93 9.55 -5.92
CA GLU A 107 7.80 8.32 -6.72
C GLU A 107 6.39 8.13 -7.25
N LEU A 108 5.42 8.83 -6.64
CA LEU A 108 4.04 8.85 -7.11
C LEU A 108 3.89 9.83 -8.27
N GLU A 109 3.41 9.33 -9.39
CA GLU A 109 3.20 10.10 -10.61
C GLU A 109 1.71 10.16 -10.96
N GLU A 110 1.32 11.20 -11.70
CA GLU A 110 0.01 11.26 -12.32
C GLU A 110 0.09 10.59 -13.69
N TRP A 111 -0.86 9.71 -13.97
CA TRP A 111 -0.90 8.88 -15.16
C TRP A 111 -2.10 9.26 -16.01
N GLN A 112 -1.88 9.40 -17.31
CA GLN A 112 -2.97 9.54 -18.28
C GLN A 112 -3.28 8.16 -18.85
N LEU A 113 -4.51 7.69 -18.61
CA LEU A 113 -5.03 6.50 -19.25
C LEU A 113 -5.73 6.90 -20.55
N ASP A 114 -5.52 6.13 -21.61
CA ASP A 114 -6.24 6.33 -22.86
C ASP A 114 -7.65 5.73 -22.83
N GLU A 115 -8.39 5.86 -23.94
CA GLU A 115 -9.78 5.38 -24.07
C GLU A 115 -9.93 3.85 -23.95
N LYS A 116 -8.83 3.10 -23.99
CA LYS A 116 -8.79 1.66 -23.77
C LYS A 116 -8.32 1.31 -22.36
N GLY A 117 -8.01 2.30 -21.53
CA GLY A 117 -7.38 2.11 -20.22
C GLY A 117 -5.89 1.80 -20.32
N GLU A 118 -5.27 1.95 -21.49
CA GLU A 118 -3.83 1.75 -21.64
C GLU A 118 -3.08 2.97 -21.08
N CYS A 119 -2.02 2.71 -20.32
CA CYS A 119 -1.19 3.77 -19.73
C CYS A 119 -0.41 4.52 -20.82
N LYS A 120 -0.80 5.75 -21.12
CA LYS A 120 0.00 6.71 -21.90
C LYS A 120 0.94 7.45 -20.96
N SER A 121 1.92 6.76 -20.39
CA SER A 121 3.03 7.44 -19.73
C SER A 121 4.37 6.77 -20.02
N VAL A 122 5.36 7.65 -20.14
CA VAL A 122 6.72 7.38 -20.53
C VAL A 122 7.42 6.65 -19.40
N LEU A 123 8.12 5.59 -19.79
CA LEU A 123 9.07 4.78 -19.03
C LEU A 123 10.22 5.64 -18.45
N LEU A 124 9.95 6.61 -17.56
CA LEU A 124 10.97 7.38 -16.86
C LEU A 124 11.22 6.79 -15.48
N ALA A 125 12.06 5.74 -15.50
CA ALA A 125 13.10 5.48 -14.51
C ALA A 125 12.76 5.66 -13.01
N ILE A 126 11.76 4.92 -12.49
CA ILE A 126 11.57 4.81 -11.03
C ILE A 126 12.78 4.17 -10.36
N ALA A 127 13.48 3.28 -11.05
CA ALA A 127 14.68 2.68 -10.50
C ALA A 127 15.79 3.71 -10.24
N GLU A 128 15.93 4.74 -11.10
CA GLU A 128 16.90 5.82 -10.88
C GLU A 128 16.57 6.66 -9.62
N ARG A 129 15.31 6.72 -9.18
CA ARG A 129 14.88 7.54 -8.03
C ARG A 129 15.21 6.94 -6.66
N ARG A 130 15.29 5.61 -6.52
CA ARG A 130 15.78 4.95 -5.28
C ARG A 130 17.28 4.67 -5.26
N GLY A 131 18.04 5.28 -6.17
CA GLY A 131 19.48 5.04 -6.28
C GLY A 131 19.85 3.68 -6.88
N TRP A 132 18.88 2.95 -7.44
CA TRP A 132 19.18 1.85 -8.35
C TRP A 132 19.44 2.48 -9.71
N THR A 133 20.66 3.01 -9.87
CA THR A 133 21.16 3.42 -11.18
C THR A 133 21.24 2.18 -12.06
N PHE A 134 20.13 1.79 -12.68
CA PHE A 134 20.19 0.93 -13.85
C PHE A 134 20.74 1.80 -14.95
N PRO A 135 21.98 1.56 -15.39
CA PRO A 135 22.51 2.33 -16.49
C PRO A 135 21.74 1.92 -17.75
N LYS A 136 20.81 2.78 -18.16
CA LYS A 136 20.16 2.85 -19.48
C LYS A 136 19.04 1.84 -19.74
N PHE A 137 18.14 2.30 -20.60
CA PHE A 137 16.93 1.73 -21.20
C PHE A 137 17.04 0.33 -21.86
N HIS A 138 18.11 -0.42 -21.57
CA HIS A 138 18.36 -1.76 -22.08
C HIS A 138 18.66 -2.69 -20.89
N ILE A 139 17.63 -3.00 -20.10
CA ILE A 139 17.73 -4.11 -19.15
C ILE A 139 17.96 -5.36 -20.00
N LYS A 140 19.16 -5.93 -19.94
CA LYS A 140 19.37 -7.24 -20.55
C LYS A 140 18.44 -8.19 -19.83
N TYR A 141 17.79 -9.08 -20.56
CA TYR A 141 16.85 -10.02 -19.94
C TYR A 141 17.45 -10.84 -18.79
N ASP A 142 18.74 -11.14 -18.88
CA ASP A 142 19.41 -11.89 -17.82
C ASP A 142 19.47 -11.06 -16.53
N ASP A 143 19.61 -9.74 -16.63
CA ASP A 143 19.54 -8.80 -15.50
C ASP A 143 18.12 -8.79 -14.89
N PHE A 144 17.09 -8.82 -15.74
CA PHE A 144 15.69 -8.82 -15.30
C PHE A 144 15.40 -9.96 -14.29
N LYS A 145 16.05 -11.12 -14.44
CA LYS A 145 15.98 -12.28 -13.51
C LYS A 145 16.56 -12.02 -12.12
N TYR A 146 17.55 -11.16 -12.01
CA TYR A 146 18.17 -10.86 -10.72
C TYR A 146 17.44 -9.76 -9.96
N TYR A 147 16.77 -8.87 -10.68
CA TYR A 147 16.20 -7.65 -10.09
C TYR A 147 14.69 -7.71 -9.86
N TYR A 148 13.95 -8.52 -10.63
CA TYR A 148 12.50 -8.59 -10.52
C TYR A 148 12.05 -9.80 -9.71
N ARG A 149 11.16 -9.55 -8.76
CA ARG A 149 10.37 -10.60 -8.11
C ARG A 149 9.22 -11.00 -9.01
N ILE A 150 8.81 -12.26 -8.96
CA ILE A 150 7.58 -12.73 -9.62
C ILE A 150 6.56 -12.98 -8.53
N CYS A 151 5.41 -12.33 -8.62
CA CYS A 151 4.25 -12.63 -7.79
C CYS A 151 3.17 -13.24 -8.66
N SER A 152 2.56 -14.35 -8.22
CA SER A 152 1.46 -14.94 -8.98
C SER A 152 0.21 -14.06 -8.90
N ILE A 153 -0.58 -13.99 -9.99
CA ILE A 153 -1.83 -13.21 -10.01
C ILE A 153 -2.80 -13.73 -8.93
N ASP A 154 -2.88 -15.05 -8.76
CA ASP A 154 -3.80 -15.67 -7.80
C ASP A 154 -3.43 -15.35 -6.35
N GLU A 155 -2.14 -15.34 -6.03
CA GLU A 155 -1.64 -14.93 -4.71
C GLU A 155 -1.90 -13.44 -4.44
N MET A 156 -1.69 -12.58 -5.45
CA MET A 156 -2.01 -11.16 -5.33
C MET A 156 -3.51 -10.93 -5.12
N LYS A 157 -4.36 -11.58 -5.91
CA LYS A 157 -5.82 -11.56 -5.76
C LYS A 157 -6.24 -11.97 -4.35
N LYS A 158 -5.75 -13.12 -3.90
CA LYS A 158 -6.05 -13.63 -2.56
C LYS A 158 -5.69 -12.62 -1.47
N ARG A 159 -4.49 -12.03 -1.51
CA ARG A 159 -4.07 -11.04 -0.50
C ARG A 159 -4.87 -9.75 -0.57
N LEU A 160 -5.25 -9.31 -1.77
CA LEU A 160 -6.14 -8.16 -1.94
C LEU A 160 -7.54 -8.48 -1.40
N ASP A 161 -8.09 -9.66 -1.64
CA ASP A 161 -9.37 -10.07 -1.06
C ASP A 161 -9.31 -10.11 0.48
N GLU A 162 -8.21 -10.58 1.06
CA GLU A 162 -7.94 -10.51 2.50
C GLU A 162 -7.89 -9.04 2.99
N ALA A 163 -7.30 -8.13 2.21
CA ALA A 163 -7.25 -6.70 2.52
C ALA A 163 -8.64 -6.06 2.63
N GLN A 164 -9.61 -6.54 1.86
CA GLN A 164 -10.99 -6.05 1.88
C GLN A 164 -11.72 -6.34 3.20
N SER A 165 -11.28 -7.36 3.93
CA SER A 165 -11.85 -7.73 5.23
C SER A 165 -11.36 -6.84 6.38
N ILE A 166 -10.33 -6.04 6.14
CA ILE A 166 -9.71 -5.18 7.15
C ILE A 166 -10.55 -3.91 7.30
N PRO A 167 -10.99 -3.56 8.52
CA PRO A 167 -11.70 -2.31 8.76
C PRO A 167 -10.88 -1.09 8.35
N ASN A 168 -11.50 -0.13 7.66
CA ASN A 168 -10.85 1.09 7.17
C ASN A 168 -10.09 1.87 8.26
N ILE A 169 -10.57 1.83 9.50
CA ILE A 169 -9.90 2.47 10.65
C ILE A 169 -8.47 1.95 10.86
N ILE A 170 -8.13 0.77 10.35
CA ILE A 170 -6.82 0.14 10.51
C ILE A 170 -5.84 0.51 9.37
N TYR A 171 -6.30 1.09 8.26
CA TYR A 171 -5.42 1.35 7.09
C TYR A 171 -4.23 2.25 7.39
N HIS A 172 -4.44 3.32 8.17
CA HIS A 172 -3.35 4.20 8.59
C HIS A 172 -2.22 3.45 9.33
N TYR A 173 -2.54 2.38 10.07
CA TYR A 173 -1.54 1.57 10.75
C TYR A 173 -0.70 0.75 9.77
N PHE A 174 -1.28 0.33 8.65
CA PHE A 174 -0.54 -0.33 7.58
C PHE A 174 0.39 0.62 6.84
N GLU A 175 0.03 1.91 6.72
CA GLU A 175 0.94 2.96 6.23
C GLU A 175 2.18 3.09 7.12
N LEU A 176 1.96 3.25 8.43
CA LEU A 176 3.06 3.35 9.40
C LEU A 176 3.91 2.06 9.41
N TYR A 177 3.27 0.89 9.32
CA TYR A 177 3.95 -0.39 9.28
C TYR A 177 4.86 -0.51 8.05
N ILE A 178 4.36 -0.17 6.85
CA ILE A 178 5.17 -0.28 5.63
C ILE A 178 6.32 0.71 5.64
N GLU A 179 6.10 1.92 6.16
CA GLU A 179 7.14 2.96 6.27
C GLU A 179 8.24 2.54 7.26
N MET A 180 7.85 2.08 8.46
CA MET A 180 8.77 1.53 9.45
C MET A 180 9.62 0.41 8.86
N LYS A 181 8.99 -0.56 8.19
CA LYS A 181 9.65 -1.71 7.56
C LYS A 181 10.63 -1.27 6.48
N SER A 182 10.25 -0.29 5.67
CA SER A 182 11.08 0.22 4.57
C SER A 182 12.30 0.98 5.08
N LEU A 183 12.13 1.82 6.10
CA LEU A 183 13.24 2.50 6.77
C LEU A 183 14.21 1.51 7.42
N TYR A 184 13.68 0.43 8.01
CA TYR A 184 14.50 -0.63 8.58
C TYR A 184 15.34 -1.31 7.50
N ALA A 185 14.71 -1.70 6.38
CA ALA A 185 15.39 -2.32 5.24
C ALA A 185 16.50 -1.41 4.68
N ASN A 186 16.26 -0.09 4.65
CA ASN A 186 17.22 0.92 4.22
C ASN A 186 18.22 1.35 5.31
N LYS A 187 18.37 0.56 6.39
CA LYS A 187 19.32 0.79 7.50
C LYS A 187 19.15 2.14 8.21
N SER A 188 18.00 2.78 8.07
CA SER A 188 17.64 4.00 8.79
C SER A 188 17.00 3.66 10.14
N PHE A 189 17.78 3.01 11.01
CA PHE A 189 17.29 2.39 12.24
C PHE A 189 16.62 3.37 13.19
N ASN A 190 17.17 4.58 13.36
CA ASN A 190 16.59 5.58 14.26
C ASN A 190 15.20 6.03 13.78
N SER A 191 15.07 6.36 12.49
CA SER A 191 13.78 6.75 11.91
C SER A 191 12.78 5.60 11.95
N SER A 192 13.22 4.38 11.60
CA SER A 192 12.39 3.18 11.71
C SER A 192 11.89 2.97 13.14
N PHE A 193 12.76 3.11 14.14
CA PHE A 193 12.38 2.99 15.55
C PHE A 193 11.31 4.02 15.96
N LEU A 194 11.47 5.30 15.57
CA LEU A 194 10.49 6.35 15.88
C LEU A 194 9.12 6.08 15.27
N ILE A 195 9.08 5.65 14.00
CA ILE A 195 7.82 5.30 13.33
C ILE A 195 7.21 4.04 13.94
N GLY A 196 8.04 3.03 14.24
CA GLY A 196 7.59 1.81 14.90
C GLY A 196 7.00 2.08 16.28
N TRP A 197 7.61 2.97 17.06
CA TRP A 197 7.05 3.42 18.34
C TRP A 197 5.72 4.15 18.15
N SER A 198 5.65 5.07 17.18
CA SER A 198 4.41 5.80 16.85
C SER A 198 3.27 4.86 16.43
N PHE A 199 3.59 3.80 15.68
CA PHE A 199 2.66 2.72 15.34
C PHE A 199 2.13 1.98 16.58
N VAL A 200 3.02 1.59 17.49
CA VAL A 200 2.63 0.91 18.75
C VAL A 200 1.75 1.80 19.61
N GLU A 201 2.13 3.06 19.82
CA GLU A 201 1.34 4.02 20.60
C GLU A 201 -0.05 4.24 20.02
N SER A 202 -0.13 4.40 18.69
CA SER A 202 -1.40 4.57 18.00
C SER A 202 -2.29 3.34 18.19
N LEU A 203 -1.74 2.12 18.08
CA LEU A 203 -2.49 0.88 18.28
C LEU A 203 -3.00 0.75 19.72
N LEU A 204 -2.17 1.08 20.71
CA LEU A 204 -2.59 1.10 22.11
C LEU A 204 -3.72 2.11 22.33
N ASN A 205 -3.63 3.30 21.74
CA ASN A 205 -4.69 4.31 21.82
C ASN A 205 -6.00 3.83 21.17
N LEU A 206 -5.93 3.10 20.05
CA LEU A 206 -7.10 2.50 19.42
C LEU A 206 -7.75 1.44 20.30
N ILE A 207 -6.95 0.50 20.82
CA ILE A 207 -7.43 -0.55 21.74
C ILE A 207 -8.07 0.08 22.97
N TRP A 208 -7.43 1.10 23.55
CA TRP A 208 -7.95 1.84 24.70
C TRP A 208 -9.29 2.49 24.40
N SER A 209 -9.37 3.21 23.29
CA SER A 209 -10.58 3.94 22.90
C SER A 209 -11.74 2.98 22.67
N ASN A 210 -11.48 1.88 21.95
CA ASN A 210 -12.47 0.84 21.70
C ASN A 210 -12.93 0.17 23.00
N TYR A 211 -12.00 -0.10 23.92
CA TYR A 211 -12.34 -0.67 25.23
C TYR A 211 -13.27 0.25 26.04
N LEU A 212 -12.96 1.54 26.09
CA LEU A 212 -13.79 2.54 26.77
C LEU A 212 -15.16 2.69 26.11
N ASP A 213 -15.23 2.59 24.78
CA ASP A 213 -16.48 2.73 24.04
C ASP A 213 -17.37 1.50 24.16
N VAL A 214 -16.81 0.29 24.24
CA VAL A 214 -17.58 -0.96 24.31
C VAL A 214 -17.99 -1.32 25.74
N LYS A 215 -17.05 -1.30 26.70
CA LYS A 215 -17.36 -1.74 28.07
C LYS A 215 -18.04 -0.67 28.92
N TRP A 216 -17.68 0.60 28.71
CA TRP A 216 -18.01 1.65 29.67
C TRP A 216 -19.06 2.64 29.19
N THR A 217 -19.65 2.42 28.02
CA THR A 217 -20.71 3.28 27.42
C THR A 217 -21.89 3.51 28.36
N LYS A 218 -22.21 2.54 29.22
CA LYS A 218 -23.35 2.62 30.17
C LYS A 218 -22.96 3.00 31.60
N GLN A 219 -21.67 2.91 31.94
CA GLN A 219 -21.20 3.00 33.33
C GLN A 219 -20.41 4.28 33.61
N ILE A 220 -19.84 4.91 32.59
CA ILE A 220 -19.04 6.14 32.73
C ILE A 220 -19.73 7.27 31.96
N ASN A 221 -19.93 8.40 32.64
CA ASN A 221 -20.41 9.63 32.01
C ASN A 221 -19.48 10.02 30.82
N ASN A 222 -20.09 10.41 29.70
CA ASN A 222 -19.41 10.90 28.49
C ASN A 222 -18.24 11.86 28.77
N MET A 223 -18.38 12.78 29.72
CA MET A 223 -17.33 13.75 30.07
C MET A 223 -16.10 13.06 30.66
N ARG A 224 -16.29 12.12 31.59
CA ARG A 224 -15.21 11.34 32.20
C ARG A 224 -14.54 10.44 31.16
N ARG A 225 -15.31 9.84 30.25
CA ARG A 225 -14.77 9.05 29.14
C ARG A 225 -13.91 9.88 28.20
N LYS A 226 -14.36 11.09 27.83
CA LYS A 226 -13.58 12.02 27.00
C LYS A 226 -12.26 12.38 27.68
N ASN A 227 -12.30 12.69 28.98
CA ASN A 227 -11.10 12.96 29.77
C ASN A 227 -10.13 11.76 29.79
N MET A 228 -10.62 10.52 29.85
CA MET A 228 -9.76 9.32 29.81
C MET A 228 -9.16 9.02 28.43
N LYS A 229 -9.71 9.59 27.36
CA LYS A 229 -9.16 9.47 26.00
C LYS A 229 -8.16 10.58 25.69
N GLU A 230 -8.48 11.80 26.07
CA GLU A 230 -7.81 13.03 25.59
C GLU A 230 -6.97 13.75 26.65
N SER A 231 -7.11 13.43 27.95
CA SER A 231 -6.32 14.10 28.99
C SER A 231 -4.83 13.72 28.88
N LYS A 232 -3.97 14.72 29.09
CA LYS A 232 -2.52 14.55 29.22
C LYS A 232 -2.13 13.65 30.39
N ASP A 233 -3.01 13.50 31.38
CA ASP A 233 -2.79 12.61 32.53
C ASP A 233 -2.83 11.14 32.12
N TRP A 234 -3.47 10.80 31.00
CA TRP A 234 -3.53 9.44 30.46
C TRP A 234 -2.37 9.19 29.51
N THR A 235 -1.16 9.09 30.06
CA THR A 235 0.04 8.70 29.31
C THR A 235 -0.06 7.26 28.82
N ILE A 236 0.75 6.89 27.80
CA ILE A 236 0.82 5.52 27.28
C ILE A 236 1.15 4.52 28.40
N SER A 237 2.07 4.86 29.31
CA SER A 237 2.41 4.02 30.46
C SER A 237 1.18 3.70 31.31
N ILE A 238 0.42 4.73 31.69
CA ILE A 238 -0.79 4.57 32.51
C ILE A 238 -1.85 3.74 31.78
N LYS A 239 -2.00 3.94 30.46
CA LYS A 239 -2.90 3.13 29.63
C LYS A 239 -2.48 1.66 29.63
N ILE A 240 -1.20 1.36 29.45
CA ILE A 240 -0.67 -0.02 29.47
C ILE A 240 -0.93 -0.67 30.83
N ASP A 241 -0.56 0.00 31.93
CA ASP A 241 -0.77 -0.53 33.29
C ASP A 241 -2.26 -0.82 33.54
N THR A 242 -3.13 0.11 33.14
CA THR A 242 -4.58 -0.05 33.28
C THR A 242 -5.12 -1.19 32.41
N MET A 243 -4.62 -1.32 31.18
CA MET A 243 -4.97 -2.43 30.29
C MET A 243 -4.54 -3.78 30.86
N GLN A 244 -3.36 -3.86 31.47
CA GLN A 244 -2.89 -5.06 32.17
C GLN A 244 -3.79 -5.41 33.35
N LEU A 245 -4.12 -4.42 34.20
CA LEU A 245 -5.06 -4.61 35.32
C LEU A 245 -6.45 -5.05 34.86
N CYS A 246 -6.90 -4.58 33.69
CA CYS A 246 -8.17 -4.98 33.08
C CYS A 246 -8.09 -6.33 32.34
N GLY A 247 -6.92 -6.96 32.25
CA GLY A 247 -6.70 -8.22 31.53
C GLY A 247 -6.76 -8.11 30.00
N LEU A 248 -6.62 -6.90 29.44
CA LEU A 248 -6.61 -6.67 27.99
C LEU A 248 -5.27 -7.02 27.35
N ILE A 249 -4.19 -6.85 28.11
CA ILE A 249 -2.83 -7.20 27.70
C ILE A 249 -2.27 -8.16 28.75
N LYS A 250 -1.66 -9.26 28.29
CA LYS A 250 -0.99 -10.20 29.18
C LYS A 250 0.30 -9.59 29.71
N LYS A 251 0.54 -9.71 31.01
CA LYS A 251 1.86 -9.46 31.58
C LYS A 251 2.75 -10.64 31.21
N ASN A 252 3.63 -10.44 30.23
CA ASN A 252 4.72 -11.40 30.00
C ASN A 252 5.69 -11.22 31.17
N ILE A 253 5.69 -12.18 32.08
CA ILE A 253 6.68 -12.32 33.17
C ILE A 253 7.90 -13.02 32.59
#